data_AF-A0A8G0KW28-F1
#
_entry.id   AF-A0A8G0KW28-F1
#
_cell.length_a   1.000
_cell.length_b   1.000
_cell.length_c   1.000
_cell.angle_alpha   90.00
_cell.angle_beta   90.00
_cell.angle_gamma   90.00
#
_symmetry.space_group_name_H-M   'P 1'
#
loop_
_entity.id
_entity.type
_entity.pdbx_description
1 polymer ?
#
loop_
_entity_poly.entity_id
_entity_poly.type
_entity_poly.pdbx_seq_one_letter_code
_entity_poly.pdbx_strand_id
1 'polypeptide(L)'
;MNSILKDFKTLPREVWFFFFMILINRMGAMVVPFMSKYLYDDLKFGYAEIGTIMMCFGAGSIVGTFLVGKISKNISSYKLMTYSMFFNGVILFSLQFVKGFYPLCFTVFILNVVADMFRPSMMATLKDFVKKKIELKPFL
;
A
#
# COMPACT_ATOMS: atom_id res chain seq x y z
N MET A 1 -17.86 19.38 20.04
CA MET A 1 -18.25 18.89 18.70
C MET A 1 -17.97 19.90 17.57
N ASN A 2 -18.37 21.18 17.70
CA ASN A 2 -18.27 22.16 16.59
C ASN A 2 -16.84 22.65 16.22
N SER A 3 -15.84 22.48 17.09
CA SER A 3 -14.45 22.84 16.77
C SER A 3 -13.85 21.91 15.70
N ILE A 4 -14.08 20.61 15.84
CA ILE A 4 -13.51 19.56 14.99
C ILE A 4 -13.95 19.74 13.53
N LEU A 5 -15.23 20.06 13.32
CA LEU A 5 -15.81 20.29 11.99
C LEU A 5 -15.26 21.56 11.30
N LYS A 6 -14.88 22.59 12.07
CA LYS A 6 -14.20 23.78 11.54
C LYS A 6 -12.75 23.47 11.16
N ASP A 7 -12.06 22.68 11.97
CA ASP A 7 -10.70 22.23 11.67
C ASP A 7 -10.68 21.42 10.36
N PHE A 8 -11.65 20.52 10.14
CA PHE A 8 -11.80 19.75 8.89
C PHE A 8 -11.96 20.61 7.63
N LYS A 9 -12.71 21.71 7.70
CA LYS A 9 -12.89 22.65 6.58
C LYS A 9 -11.64 23.49 6.28
N THR A 10 -10.72 23.59 7.24
CA THR A 10 -9.49 24.38 7.11
C THR A 10 -8.30 23.54 6.63
N LEU A 11 -8.52 22.25 6.30
CA LEU A 11 -7.46 21.41 5.78
C LEU A 11 -7.04 21.81 4.36
N PRO A 12 -5.73 21.83 4.07
CA PRO A 12 -5.21 22.04 2.73
C PRO A 12 -5.75 20.98 1.76
N ARG A 13 -5.93 21.36 0.50
CA ARG A 13 -6.44 20.47 -0.56
C ARG A 13 -5.53 19.24 -0.77
N GLU A 14 -4.24 19.37 -0.47
CA GLU A 14 -3.24 18.32 -0.51
C GLU A 14 -3.55 17.17 0.47
N VAL A 15 -4.09 17.49 1.66
CA VAL A 15 -4.42 16.46 2.65
C VAL A 15 -5.60 15.61 2.19
N TRP A 16 -6.56 16.21 1.47
CA TRP A 16 -7.63 15.46 0.82
C TRP A 16 -7.09 14.46 -0.20
N PHE A 17 -6.08 14.81 -0.99
CA PHE A 17 -5.43 13.86 -1.90
C PHE A 17 -4.79 12.68 -1.16
N PHE A 18 -4.05 12.93 -0.08
CA PHE A 18 -3.48 11.86 0.75
C PHE A 18 -4.57 10.97 1.35
N PHE A 19 -5.68 11.56 1.83
CA PHE A 19 -6.81 10.80 2.34
C PHE A 19 -7.38 9.85 1.28
N PHE A 20 -7.63 10.33 0.07
CA PHE A 20 -8.12 9.48 -1.02
C PHE A 20 -7.12 8.39 -1.40
N MET A 21 -5.82 8.69 -1.43
CA MET A 21 -4.78 7.69 -1.71
C MET A 21 -4.76 6.58 -0.65
N ILE A 22 -4.84 6.94 0.63
CA ILE A 22 -4.93 5.98 1.74
C ILE A 22 -6.20 5.14 1.62
N LEU A 23 -7.32 5.78 1.33
CA LEU A 23 -8.62 5.11 1.21
C LEU A 23 -8.58 4.05 0.11
N ILE A 24 -8.10 4.41 -1.08
CA ILE A 24 -7.94 3.46 -2.21
C ILE A 24 -6.98 2.34 -1.83
N ASN A 25 -5.83 2.65 -1.21
CA ASN A 25 -4.87 1.64 -0.79
C ASN A 25 -5.47 0.66 0.25
N ARG A 26 -6.30 1.17 1.18
CA ARG A 26 -6.99 0.36 2.18
C ARG A 26 -8.06 -0.54 1.58
N MET A 27 -8.80 -0.06 0.58
CA MET A 27 -9.74 -0.89 -0.16
C MET A 27 -9.04 -2.06 -0.85
N GLY A 28 -7.88 -1.83 -1.47
CA GLY A 28 -7.08 -2.90 -2.08
C GLY A 28 -6.54 -3.92 -1.06
N ALA A 29 -6.11 -3.45 0.11
CA ALA A 29 -5.61 -4.32 1.18
C ALA A 29 -6.70 -5.24 1.78
N MET A 30 -7.98 -4.92 1.62
CA MET A 30 -9.08 -5.77 2.09
C MET A 30 -9.23 -7.08 1.31
N VAL A 31 -8.55 -7.25 0.19
CA VAL A 31 -8.54 -8.53 -0.56
C VAL A 31 -7.88 -9.65 0.26
N VAL A 32 -6.88 -9.33 1.07
CA VAL A 32 -6.06 -10.30 1.83
C VAL A 32 -6.88 -11.20 2.78
N PRO A 33 -7.76 -10.69 3.65
CA PRO A 33 -8.58 -11.54 4.52
C PRO A 33 -9.55 -12.45 3.76
N PHE A 34 -9.99 -12.05 2.55
CA PHE A 34 -10.86 -12.90 1.72
C PHE A 34 -10.09 -13.88 0.85
N MET A 35 -8.79 -13.64 0.61
CA MET A 35 -7.95 -14.50 -0.20
C MET A 35 -7.82 -15.90 0.41
N SER A 36 -7.66 -16.03 1.73
CA SER A 36 -7.60 -17.35 2.39
C SER A 36 -8.87 -18.16 2.16
N LYS A 37 -10.04 -17.49 2.21
CA LYS A 37 -11.33 -18.09 1.90
C LYS A 37 -11.42 -18.52 0.43
N TYR A 38 -11.05 -17.65 -0.50
CA TYR A 38 -11.04 -17.95 -1.94
C TYR A 38 -10.15 -19.15 -2.28
N LEU A 39 -8.96 -19.24 -1.68
CA LEU A 39 -8.04 -20.36 -1.89
C LEU A 39 -8.64 -21.69 -1.41
N TYR A 40 -9.42 -21.66 -0.33
CA TYR A 40 -10.06 -22.84 0.24
C TYR A 40 -11.35 -23.23 -0.50
N ASP A 41 -12.27 -22.29 -0.69
CA ASP A 41 -13.61 -22.54 -1.23
C ASP A 41 -13.60 -22.77 -2.74
N ASP A 42 -12.89 -21.92 -3.49
CA ASP A 42 -12.90 -21.94 -4.97
C ASP A 42 -11.74 -22.78 -5.55
N LEU A 43 -10.52 -22.63 -5.02
CA LEU A 43 -9.35 -23.39 -5.52
C LEU A 43 -9.13 -24.73 -4.83
N LYS A 44 -9.89 -25.05 -3.78
CA LYS A 44 -9.81 -26.32 -3.04
C LYS A 44 -8.40 -26.65 -2.54
N PHE A 45 -7.58 -25.65 -2.23
CA PHE A 45 -6.26 -25.87 -1.65
C PHE A 45 -6.32 -26.36 -0.20
N GLY A 46 -5.32 -27.15 0.19
CA GLY A 46 -5.17 -27.60 1.56
C GLY A 46 -4.74 -26.46 2.50
N TYR A 47 -5.02 -26.61 3.81
CA TYR A 47 -4.62 -25.63 4.83
C TYR A 47 -3.09 -25.38 4.86
N ALA A 48 -2.27 -26.41 4.58
CA ALA A 48 -0.82 -26.27 4.51
C ALA A 48 -0.35 -25.38 3.35
N GLU A 49 -0.98 -25.52 2.17
CA GLU A 49 -0.71 -24.70 0.99
C GLU A 49 -1.12 -23.25 1.23
N ILE A 50 -2.32 -23.03 1.78
CA ILE A 50 -2.80 -21.69 2.14
C ILE A 50 -1.84 -21.04 3.15
N GLY A 51 -1.40 -21.79 4.17
CA GLY A 51 -0.41 -21.33 5.13
C GLY A 51 0.90 -20.90 4.48
N THR A 52 1.36 -21.65 3.48
CA THR A 52 2.58 -21.31 2.73
C THR A 52 2.40 -20.05 1.88
N ILE A 53 1.24 -19.87 1.22
CA ILE A 53 0.94 -18.63 0.47
C ILE A 53 0.90 -17.42 1.42
N MET A 54 0.32 -17.57 2.61
CA MET A 54 0.31 -16.52 3.64
C MET A 54 1.71 -16.26 4.22
N MET A 55 2.59 -17.28 4.25
CA MET A 55 4.00 -17.08 4.56
C MET A 55 4.71 -16.29 3.45
N CYS A 56 4.44 -16.58 2.17
CA CYS A 56 4.95 -15.79 1.03
C CYS A 56 4.48 -14.32 1.14
N PHE A 57 3.22 -14.10 1.52
CA PHE A 57 2.66 -12.76 1.80
C PHE A 57 3.50 -12.01 2.84
N GLY A 58 3.76 -12.64 4.00
CA GLY A 58 4.56 -12.03 5.07
C GLY A 58 6.01 -11.78 4.66
N ALA A 59 6.63 -12.73 3.96
CA ALA A 59 8.00 -12.58 3.44
C ALA A 59 8.11 -11.40 2.45
N GLY A 60 7.10 -11.23 1.59
CA GLY A 60 7.03 -10.10 0.66
C GLY A 60 7.00 -8.74 1.38
N SER A 61 6.31 -8.65 2.52
CA SER A 61 6.25 -7.42 3.32
C SER A 61 7.63 -7.00 3.88
N ILE A 62 8.39 -7.99 4.38
CA ILE A 62 9.76 -7.76 4.87
C ILE A 62 10.64 -7.25 3.73
N VAL A 63 10.63 -7.97 2.60
CA VAL A 63 11.45 -7.63 1.43
C VAL A 63 11.06 -6.28 0.83
N GLY A 64 9.76 -5.97 0.77
CA GLY A 64 9.23 -4.68 0.32
C GLY A 64 9.73 -3.51 1.15
N THR A 65 9.73 -3.65 2.48
CA THR A 65 10.22 -2.60 3.39
C THR A 65 11.71 -2.31 3.14
N PHE A 66 12.53 -3.34 2.95
CA PHE A 66 13.95 -3.18 2.61
C PHE A 66 14.16 -2.54 1.23
N LEU A 67 13.44 -3.00 0.19
CA LEU A 67 13.51 -2.46 -1.17
C LEU A 67 13.20 -0.96 -1.21
N VAL A 68 12.17 -0.53 -0.49
CA VAL A 68 11.77 0.87 -0.43
C VAL A 68 12.86 1.73 0.18
N GLY A 69 13.50 1.27 1.26
CA GLY A 69 14.61 2.00 1.88
C GLY A 69 15.75 2.25 0.90
N LYS A 70 16.00 1.32 -0.04
CA LYS A 70 16.98 1.49 -1.11
C LYS A 70 16.49 2.43 -2.21
N ILE A 71 15.26 2.24 -2.68
CA ILE A 71 14.69 3.01 -3.81
C ILE A 71 14.42 4.47 -3.43
N SER A 72 14.02 4.73 -2.18
CA SER A 72 13.75 6.08 -1.66
C SER A 72 15.00 6.98 -1.63
N LYS A 73 16.21 6.44 -1.83
CA LYS A 73 17.43 7.25 -1.97
C LYS A 73 17.54 7.92 -3.34
N ASN A 74 16.98 7.30 -4.39
CA ASN A 74 17.14 7.75 -5.78
C ASN A 74 15.83 8.30 -6.37
N ILE A 75 14.68 7.88 -5.85
CA ILE A 75 13.36 8.28 -6.36
C ILE A 75 12.64 9.13 -5.32
N SER A 76 12.04 10.23 -5.77
CA SER A 76 11.18 11.08 -4.93
C SER A 76 10.00 10.30 -4.36
N SER A 77 9.76 10.45 -3.05
CA SER A 77 8.72 9.74 -2.31
C SER A 77 7.31 9.91 -2.91
N TYR A 78 7.01 11.08 -3.47
CA TYR A 78 5.73 11.34 -4.15
C TYR A 78 5.52 10.45 -5.39
N LYS A 79 6.56 10.31 -6.22
CA LYS A 79 6.51 9.45 -7.41
C LYS A 79 6.42 7.99 -7.00
N LEU A 80 7.18 7.59 -5.98
CA LEU A 80 7.20 6.21 -5.49
C LEU A 80 5.83 5.77 -4.96
N MET A 81 5.18 6.65 -4.20
CA MET A 81 3.82 6.44 -3.70
C MET A 81 2.82 6.24 -4.87
N THR A 82 2.86 7.12 -5.88
CA THR A 82 1.95 7.03 -7.04
C THR A 82 2.17 5.75 -7.86
N TYR A 83 3.42 5.40 -8.16
CA TYR A 83 3.73 4.18 -8.88
C TYR A 83 3.33 2.93 -8.11
N SER A 84 3.56 2.90 -6.79
CA SER A 84 3.16 1.74 -5.97
C SER A 84 1.66 1.49 -6.03
N MET A 85 0.83 2.54 -6.00
CA MET A 85 -0.62 2.38 -6.14
C MET A 85 -1.02 1.84 -7.51
N PHE A 86 -0.41 2.37 -8.58
CA PHE A 86 -0.72 1.94 -9.94
C PHE A 86 -0.35 0.47 -10.14
N PHE A 87 0.88 0.07 -9.79
CA PHE A 87 1.31 -1.33 -9.89
C PHE A 87 0.50 -2.25 -8.98
N ASN A 88 0.17 -1.82 -7.76
CA ASN A 88 -0.67 -2.60 -6.86
C ASN A 88 -2.06 -2.87 -7.49
N GLY A 89 -2.67 -1.87 -8.13
CA GLY A 89 -3.92 -2.05 -8.87
C GLY A 89 -3.80 -3.05 -10.03
N VAL A 90 -2.72 -2.96 -10.81
CA VAL A 90 -2.45 -3.90 -11.92
C VAL A 90 -2.26 -5.32 -11.41
N ILE A 91 -1.53 -5.52 -10.32
CA ILE A 91 -1.29 -6.85 -9.73
C ILE A 91 -2.57 -7.43 -9.14
N LEU A 92 -3.39 -6.62 -8.46
CA LEU A 92 -4.70 -7.07 -7.97
C LEU A 92 -5.61 -7.48 -9.13
N PHE A 93 -5.57 -6.75 -10.25
CA PHE A 93 -6.33 -7.11 -11.44
C PHE A 93 -5.80 -8.38 -12.11
N SER A 94 -4.49 -8.62 -12.12
CA SER A 94 -3.91 -9.84 -12.70
C SER A 94 -4.16 -11.07 -11.83
N LEU A 95 -4.22 -10.90 -10.50
CA LEU A 95 -4.42 -11.97 -9.53
C LEU A 95 -5.66 -12.82 -9.82
N GLN A 96 -6.75 -12.22 -10.32
CA GLN A 96 -7.99 -12.94 -10.65
C GLN A 96 -7.81 -14.02 -11.75
N PHE A 97 -6.81 -13.85 -12.61
CA PHE A 97 -6.52 -14.77 -13.72
C PHE A 97 -5.56 -15.89 -13.31
N VAL A 98 -4.87 -15.76 -12.18
CA VAL A 98 -3.85 -16.71 -11.75
C VAL A 98 -4.51 -17.86 -11.00
N LYS A 99 -4.46 -19.05 -11.59
CA LYS A 99 -4.99 -20.29 -11.01
C LYS A 99 -3.85 -21.32 -10.92
N GLY A 100 -3.30 -21.47 -9.72
CA GLY A 100 -2.21 -22.42 -9.45
C GLY A 100 -1.36 -22.02 -8.25
N PHE A 101 -0.87 -23.01 -7.51
CA PHE A 101 -0.17 -22.80 -6.23
C PHE A 101 1.09 -21.91 -6.34
N TYR A 102 2.04 -22.31 -7.19
CA TYR A 102 3.29 -21.57 -7.41
C TYR A 102 3.09 -20.14 -7.93
N PRO A 103 2.30 -19.91 -9.01
CA PRO A 103 2.10 -18.56 -9.51
C PRO A 103 1.30 -17.70 -8.53
N LEU A 104 0.43 -18.27 -7.69
CA LEU A 104 -0.21 -17.54 -6.59
C LEU A 104 0.79 -17.08 -5.53
N CYS A 105 1.67 -17.95 -5.03
CA CYS A 105 2.69 -17.52 -4.05
C CYS A 105 3.57 -16.40 -4.64
N PHE A 106 4.00 -16.51 -5.90
CA PHE A 106 4.80 -15.47 -6.55
C PHE A 106 4.04 -14.15 -6.72
N THR A 107 2.79 -14.21 -7.19
CA THR A 107 1.95 -13.01 -7.38
C THR A 107 1.66 -12.32 -6.05
N VAL A 108 1.32 -13.08 -5.02
CA VAL A 108 1.06 -12.57 -3.66
C VAL A 108 2.32 -11.99 -3.03
N PHE A 109 3.48 -12.61 -3.25
CA PHE A 109 4.76 -12.08 -2.80
C PHE A 109 5.04 -10.71 -3.43
N ILE A 110 4.94 -10.60 -4.76
CA ILE A 110 5.14 -9.34 -5.48
C ILE A 110 4.11 -8.29 -5.07
N LEU A 111 2.84 -8.69 -4.93
CA LEU A 111 1.76 -7.82 -4.48
C LEU A 111 2.14 -7.13 -3.17
N ASN A 112 2.66 -7.89 -2.19
CA ASN A 112 3.06 -7.32 -0.90
C ASN A 112 4.29 -6.44 -0.98
N VAL A 113 5.31 -6.87 -1.75
CA VAL A 113 6.51 -6.05 -1.97
C VAL A 113 6.12 -4.67 -2.48
N VAL A 114 5.20 -4.60 -3.43
CA VAL A 114 4.72 -3.33 -4.02
C VAL A 114 3.78 -2.59 -3.08
N ALA A 115 2.85 -3.28 -2.43
CA ALA A 115 1.86 -2.68 -1.52
C ALA A 115 2.53 -1.98 -0.32
N ASP A 116 3.57 -2.59 0.26
CA ASP A 116 4.29 -1.99 1.39
C ASP A 116 5.18 -0.81 0.99
N MET A 117 5.39 -0.56 -0.31
CA MET A 117 6.07 0.67 -0.75
C MET A 117 5.28 1.94 -0.45
N PHE A 118 3.97 1.83 -0.34
CA PHE A 118 3.08 2.98 -0.17
C PHE A 118 3.27 3.67 1.19
N ARG A 119 3.29 2.92 2.30
CA ARG A 119 3.29 3.46 3.67
C ARG A 119 4.52 4.33 4.01
N PRO A 120 5.76 3.86 3.89
CA PRO A 120 6.96 4.65 4.16
C PRO A 120 7.07 5.87 3.23
N SER A 121 6.72 5.71 1.95
CA SER A 121 6.74 6.79 0.97
C SER A 121 5.74 7.90 1.32
N MET A 122 4.55 7.53 1.78
CA MET A 122 3.53 8.48 2.22
C MET A 122 3.99 9.26 3.46
N MET A 123 4.55 8.56 4.46
CA MET A 123 5.07 9.23 5.66
C MET A 123 6.22 10.18 5.36
N ALA A 124 7.13 9.81 4.45
CA ALA A 124 8.21 10.68 3.99
C ALA A 124 7.65 11.92 3.29
N THR A 125 6.72 11.74 2.35
CA THR A 125 6.10 12.84 1.61
C THR A 125 5.35 13.80 2.55
N LEU A 126 4.58 13.28 3.50
CA LEU A 126 3.89 14.09 4.51
C LEU A 126 4.86 14.90 5.37
N LYS A 127 6.00 14.32 5.79
CA LYS A 127 7.03 15.05 6.54
C LYS A 127 7.62 16.20 5.73
N ASP A 128 7.91 15.98 4.46
CA ASP A 128 8.42 17.03 3.56
C ASP A 128 7.38 18.16 3.37
N PHE A 129 6.11 17.80 3.20
CA PHE A 129 5.02 18.78 3.12
C PHE A 129 4.87 19.61 4.39
N VAL A 130 4.90 18.97 5.56
CA VAL A 130 4.78 19.66 6.85
C VAL A 130 5.99 20.57 7.08
N LYS A 131 7.21 20.11 6.80
CA LYS A 131 8.44 20.91 6.92
C LYS A 131 8.36 22.17 6.06
N LYS A 132 7.99 22.03 4.77
CA LYS A 132 7.83 23.16 3.85
C LYS A 132 6.79 24.18 4.34
N LYS A 133 5.68 23.72 4.92
CA LYS A 133 4.63 24.61 5.46
C LYS A 133 5.06 25.33 6.73
N ILE A 134 5.88 24.70 7.59
CA ILE A 134 6.42 25.32 8.80
C ILE A 134 7.50 26.34 8.45
N GLU A 135 8.38 26.07 7.49
CA GLU A 135 9.44 27.01 7.05
C GLU A 135 8.91 28.24 6.31
N LEU A 136 7.71 28.19 5.73
CA LEU A 136 7.05 29.35 5.09
C LEU A 136 6.25 30.23 6.07
N LYS A 137 5.98 29.75 7.29
CA LYS A 137 5.29 30.50 8.35
C LYS A 137 6.14 31.54 9.11
N PRO A 138 7.47 31.42 9.30
CA PRO A 138 8.26 32.46 9.97
C PRO A 138 8.50 33.72 9.13
N PHE A 139 8.08 33.74 7.86
CA PHE A 139 8.24 34.88 6.94
C PHE A 139 6.91 35.58 6.59
N LEU A 140 5.80 35.20 7.25
CA LEU A 140 4.47 35.82 7.17
C LEU A 140 4.00 36.20 8.58
#